data_AF-A0A6G4JLD4-F1
#
_entry.id   AF-A0A6G4JLD4-F1
#
_cell.length_a   1.000
_cell.length_b   1.000
_cell.length_c   1.000
_cell.angle_alpha   90.00
_cell.angle_beta   90.00
_cell.angle_gamma   90.00
#
_symmetry.space_group_name_H-M   'P 1'
#
loop_
_entity.id
_entity.type
_entity.pdbx_description
1 polymer ?
#
loop_
_entity_poly.entity_id
_entity_poly.type
_entity_poly.pdbx_seq_one_letter_code
_entity_poly.pdbx_strand_id
1 'polypeptide(L)'
;YIGEFEVDNEKYMVTSNTLLTYLNSENRKIRKNAYEAVINFFSKKEVEAAFLVNLNYLIKNKMANANGFDTYFEEVIENHFISINNPSFFEVSHNVKKIFKKSLDIRRQILGLEKISHFDMYYFGEHKSHISYKEAQKIIKEALKHFGEEYLGILDKIFKENWIHHESSSLKKFGGRSYSSINTHPYIIINWNNDIDSLFALIHEIGGAVSQYLAQNSCSIVYSELSEAKVEFMSVLNEYMLSKYLLENNVKEIDRNEAFI
;
A
#
# COMPACT_ATOMS: atom_id res chain seq x y z
N TYR A 1 3.69 -13.11 -18.84
CA TYR A 1 5.14 -13.26 -19.02
C TYR A 1 5.72 -11.87 -19.26
N ILE A 2 6.67 -11.44 -18.43
CA ILE A 2 7.37 -10.14 -18.54
C ILE A 2 8.74 -10.36 -19.20
N GLY A 3 9.47 -11.38 -18.75
CA GLY A 3 10.76 -11.76 -19.32
C GLY A 3 11.41 -12.87 -18.51
N GLU A 4 12.66 -13.17 -18.82
CA GLU A 4 13.48 -14.12 -18.09
C GLU A 4 14.93 -13.61 -17.98
N PHE A 5 15.63 -14.09 -16.98
CA PHE A 5 17.07 -13.82 -16.80
C PHE A 5 17.75 -15.01 -16.13
N GLU A 6 19.08 -15.01 -16.15
CA GLU A 6 19.91 -16.06 -15.56
C GLU A 6 20.85 -15.45 -14.52
N VAL A 7 20.97 -16.10 -13.37
CA VAL A 7 21.94 -15.78 -12.30
C VAL A 7 22.53 -17.09 -11.81
N ASP A 8 23.86 -17.20 -11.80
CA ASP A 8 24.59 -18.35 -11.27
C ASP A 8 24.12 -19.71 -11.87
N ASN A 9 23.87 -19.74 -13.17
CA ASN A 9 23.34 -20.88 -13.97
C ASN A 9 21.89 -21.29 -13.65
N GLU A 10 21.15 -20.49 -12.88
CA GLU A 10 19.72 -20.69 -12.64
C GLU A 10 18.88 -19.69 -13.45
N LYS A 11 17.82 -20.19 -14.08
CA LYS A 11 16.88 -19.38 -14.87
C LYS A 11 15.69 -18.94 -14.04
N TYR A 12 15.38 -17.66 -14.13
CA TYR A 12 14.31 -17.00 -13.40
C TYR A 12 13.27 -16.44 -14.38
N MET A 13 11.99 -16.80 -14.20
CA MET A 13 10.90 -16.33 -15.05
C MET A 13 10.14 -15.20 -14.37
N VAL A 14 10.20 -14.00 -14.94
CA VAL A 14 9.52 -12.81 -14.43
C VAL A 14 8.08 -12.77 -14.95
N THR A 15 7.15 -12.78 -14.01
CA THR A 15 5.71 -12.61 -14.22
C THR A 15 5.20 -11.59 -13.22
N SER A 16 3.96 -11.14 -13.37
CA SER A 16 3.34 -10.24 -12.37
C SER A 16 3.35 -10.83 -10.96
N ASN A 17 3.31 -12.16 -10.83
CA ASN A 17 3.25 -12.86 -9.55
C ASN A 17 4.63 -13.08 -8.94
N THR A 18 5.67 -13.26 -9.77
CA THR A 18 7.04 -13.56 -9.30
C THR A 18 7.90 -12.30 -9.14
N LEU A 19 7.49 -11.18 -9.73
CA LEU A 19 8.27 -9.94 -9.71
C LEU A 19 8.59 -9.46 -8.29
N LEU A 20 7.58 -9.37 -7.42
CA LEU A 20 7.80 -8.86 -6.06
C LEU A 20 8.72 -9.79 -5.25
N THR A 21 8.57 -11.11 -5.42
CA THR A 21 9.47 -12.11 -4.82
C THR A 21 10.92 -11.88 -5.24
N TYR A 22 11.18 -11.65 -6.53
CA TYR A 22 12.54 -11.40 -7.01
C TYR A 22 13.09 -10.03 -6.60
N LEU A 23 12.24 -9.01 -6.52
CA LEU A 23 12.63 -7.68 -6.02
C LEU A 23 12.89 -7.68 -4.50
N ASN A 24 12.33 -8.63 -3.75
CA ASN A 24 12.62 -8.84 -2.33
C ASN A 24 13.75 -9.87 -2.08
N SER A 25 14.42 -10.36 -3.13
CA SER A 25 15.51 -11.33 -2.98
C SER A 25 16.71 -10.71 -2.25
N GLU A 26 17.33 -11.48 -1.35
CA GLU A 26 18.61 -11.11 -0.72
C GLU A 26 19.72 -10.92 -1.76
N ASN A 27 19.71 -11.72 -2.84
CA ASN A 27 20.66 -11.60 -3.92
C ASN A 27 20.37 -10.35 -4.78
N ARG A 28 21.22 -9.33 -4.62
CA ARG A 28 21.10 -8.07 -5.36
C ARG A 28 21.13 -8.23 -6.88
N LYS A 29 21.80 -9.26 -7.42
CA LYS A 29 21.80 -9.54 -8.87
C LYS A 29 20.41 -9.96 -9.36
N ILE A 30 19.70 -10.79 -8.57
CA ILE A 30 18.32 -11.21 -8.87
C ILE A 30 17.41 -9.98 -8.87
N ARG A 31 17.51 -9.10 -7.86
CA ARG A 31 16.72 -7.86 -7.82
C ARG A 31 16.95 -6.98 -9.05
N LYS A 32 18.22 -6.74 -9.39
CA LYS A 32 18.60 -5.93 -10.55
C LYS A 32 18.05 -6.51 -11.85
N ASN A 33 18.29 -7.79 -12.11
CA ASN A 33 17.88 -8.45 -13.36
C ASN A 33 16.34 -8.51 -13.48
N ALA A 34 15.63 -8.73 -12.37
CA ALA A 34 14.17 -8.68 -12.35
C ALA A 34 13.63 -7.28 -12.70
N TYR A 35 14.23 -6.24 -12.14
CA TYR A 35 13.88 -4.85 -12.46
C TYR A 35 14.18 -4.50 -13.92
N GLU A 36 15.36 -4.86 -14.42
CA GLU A 36 15.75 -4.61 -15.82
C GLU A 36 14.87 -5.37 -16.81
N ALA A 37 14.41 -6.59 -16.47
CA ALA A 37 13.44 -7.32 -17.28
C ALA A 37 12.12 -6.55 -17.46
N VAL A 38 11.64 -5.88 -16.40
CA VAL A 38 10.45 -5.02 -16.46
C VAL A 38 10.68 -3.80 -17.34
N ILE A 39 11.81 -3.09 -17.15
CA ILE A 39 12.17 -1.94 -17.97
C ILE A 39 12.25 -2.33 -19.46
N ASN A 40 12.91 -3.43 -19.77
CA ASN A 40 13.03 -3.96 -21.13
C ASN A 40 11.69 -4.41 -21.74
N PHE A 41 10.77 -4.91 -20.91
CA PHE A 41 9.44 -5.28 -21.38
C PHE A 41 8.59 -4.07 -21.76
N PHE A 42 8.67 -2.99 -20.97
CA PHE A 42 7.91 -1.76 -21.20
C PHE A 42 8.52 -0.86 -22.26
N SER A 43 9.85 -0.81 -22.40
CA SER A 43 10.51 -0.05 -23.48
C SER A 43 10.07 -0.51 -24.86
N LYS A 44 9.86 -1.83 -25.03
CA LYS A 44 9.31 -2.43 -26.26
C LYS A 44 7.86 -2.04 -26.56
N LYS A 45 7.17 -1.35 -25.64
CA LYS A 45 5.76 -0.93 -25.76
C LYS A 45 5.60 0.57 -25.54
N GLU A 46 6.69 1.33 -25.62
CA GLU A 46 6.69 2.75 -25.25
C GLU A 46 5.72 3.58 -26.12
N VAL A 47 5.65 3.27 -27.42
CA VAL A 47 4.80 3.98 -28.37
C VAL A 47 3.33 3.67 -28.11
N GLU A 48 2.97 2.41 -27.92
CA GLU A 48 1.61 1.98 -27.61
C GLU A 48 1.14 2.54 -26.26
N ALA A 49 2.01 2.50 -25.24
CA ALA A 49 1.72 3.07 -23.93
C ALA A 49 1.50 4.59 -24.03
N ALA A 50 2.38 5.31 -24.73
CA ALA A 50 2.25 6.75 -24.93
C ALA A 50 0.96 7.10 -25.68
N PHE A 51 0.62 6.33 -26.73
CA PHE A 51 -0.62 6.50 -27.48
C PHE A 51 -1.86 6.32 -26.59
N LEU A 52 -1.91 5.23 -25.81
CA LEU A 52 -3.04 4.94 -24.93
C LEU A 52 -3.20 6.00 -23.83
N VAL A 53 -2.10 6.42 -23.21
CA VAL A 53 -2.12 7.48 -22.19
C VAL A 53 -2.60 8.80 -22.77
N ASN A 54 -2.08 9.20 -23.93
CA ASN A 54 -2.49 10.43 -24.60
C ASN A 54 -3.97 10.39 -24.99
N LEU A 55 -4.43 9.29 -25.60
CA LEU A 55 -5.83 9.10 -25.97
C LEU A 55 -6.76 9.20 -24.74
N ASN A 56 -6.37 8.58 -23.62
CA ASN A 56 -7.13 8.67 -22.37
C ASN A 56 -7.25 10.12 -21.87
N TYR A 57 -6.15 10.89 -21.88
CA TYR A 57 -6.19 12.30 -21.50
C TYR A 57 -7.01 13.17 -22.46
N LEU A 58 -6.94 12.91 -23.77
CA LEU A 58 -7.76 13.62 -24.76
C LEU A 58 -9.25 13.38 -24.54
N ILE A 59 -9.65 12.12 -24.31
CA ILE A 59 -11.05 11.78 -24.01
C ILE A 59 -11.51 12.48 -22.72
N LYS A 60 -10.69 12.39 -21.66
CA LYS A 60 -10.98 13.03 -20.37
C LYS A 60 -11.08 14.55 -20.47
N ASN A 61 -10.17 15.20 -21.18
CA ASN A 61 -10.25 16.64 -21.42
C ASN A 61 -11.52 17.00 -22.20
N LYS A 62 -11.91 16.21 -23.20
CA LYS A 62 -13.15 16.47 -23.95
C LYS A 62 -14.40 16.33 -23.06
N MET A 63 -14.40 15.37 -22.13
CA MET A 63 -15.48 15.22 -21.13
C MET A 63 -15.50 16.41 -20.17
N ALA A 64 -14.35 16.82 -19.64
CA ALA A 64 -14.22 17.96 -18.75
C ALA A 64 -14.71 19.27 -19.41
N ASN A 65 -14.36 19.48 -20.68
CA ASN A 65 -14.84 20.61 -21.48
C ASN A 65 -16.37 20.58 -21.64
N ALA A 66 -16.97 19.41 -21.83
CA ALA A 66 -18.43 19.28 -21.88
C ALA A 66 -19.10 19.59 -20.52
N ASN A 67 -18.36 19.40 -19.41
CA ASN A 67 -18.78 19.75 -18.06
C ASN A 67 -18.44 21.21 -17.66
N GLY A 68 -17.85 21.99 -18.57
CA GLY A 68 -17.53 23.41 -18.35
C GLY A 68 -16.16 23.71 -17.74
N PHE A 69 -15.23 22.75 -17.75
CA PHE A 69 -13.85 22.93 -17.29
C PHE A 69 -12.87 22.97 -18.48
N ASP A 70 -11.83 23.80 -18.44
CA ASP A 70 -10.89 23.90 -19.57
C ASP A 70 -10.06 22.60 -19.71
N THR A 71 -9.76 21.95 -18.58
CA THR A 71 -9.01 20.70 -18.54
C THR A 71 -9.60 19.69 -17.54
N TYR A 72 -9.31 18.40 -17.77
CA TYR A 72 -9.62 17.34 -16.81
C TYR A 72 -8.92 17.54 -15.47
N PHE A 73 -7.74 18.17 -15.46
CA PHE A 73 -7.04 18.47 -14.22
C PHE A 73 -7.83 19.47 -13.36
N GLU A 74 -8.32 20.56 -13.96
CA GLU A 74 -9.17 21.54 -13.26
C GLU A 74 -10.44 20.92 -12.72
N GLU A 75 -11.13 20.10 -13.53
CA GLU A 75 -12.32 19.36 -13.09
C GLU A 75 -12.04 18.51 -11.84
N VAL A 76 -10.92 17.78 -11.83
CA VAL A 76 -10.54 16.96 -10.66
C VAL A 76 -10.25 17.82 -9.44
N ILE A 77 -9.49 18.91 -9.60
CA ILE A 77 -9.08 19.78 -8.50
C ILE A 77 -10.30 20.45 -7.84
N GLU A 78 -11.22 20.99 -8.64
CA GLU A 78 -12.47 21.61 -8.17
C GLU A 78 -13.37 20.59 -7.47
N ASN A 79 -13.56 19.41 -8.06
CA ASN A 79 -14.41 18.35 -7.47
C ASN A 79 -13.87 17.77 -6.15
N HIS A 80 -12.55 17.84 -5.92
CA HIS A 80 -11.92 17.37 -4.68
C HIS A 80 -11.66 18.50 -3.66
N PHE A 81 -12.10 19.73 -3.95
CA PHE A 81 -11.85 20.92 -3.11
C PHE A 81 -10.36 21.12 -2.77
N ILE A 82 -9.45 20.73 -3.68
CA ILE A 82 -8.01 20.86 -3.48
C ILE A 82 -7.58 22.25 -3.94
N SER A 83 -6.87 23.01 -3.11
CA SER A 83 -6.27 24.27 -3.55
C SER A 83 -4.80 24.06 -3.93
N ILE A 84 -4.51 23.95 -5.22
CA ILE A 84 -3.14 23.75 -5.74
C ILE A 84 -2.22 24.96 -5.55
N ASN A 85 -2.81 26.14 -5.36
CA ASN A 85 -2.09 27.38 -5.06
C ASN A 85 -1.84 27.57 -3.56
N ASN A 86 -2.14 26.55 -2.73
CA ASN A 86 -1.91 26.62 -1.30
C ASN A 86 -0.40 26.55 -1.02
N PRO A 87 0.23 27.59 -0.43
CA PRO A 87 1.65 27.57 -0.08
C PRO A 87 2.04 26.37 0.79
N SER A 88 1.09 25.85 1.59
CA SER A 88 1.31 24.66 2.41
C SER A 88 1.59 23.41 1.57
N PHE A 89 1.04 23.28 0.36
CA PHE A 89 1.33 22.14 -0.51
C PHE A 89 2.81 22.10 -0.92
N PHE A 90 3.36 23.25 -1.33
CA PHE A 90 4.77 23.35 -1.72
C PHE A 90 5.71 23.12 -0.53
N GLU A 91 5.37 23.67 0.63
CA GLU A 91 6.13 23.45 1.87
C GLU A 91 6.13 21.96 2.27
N VAL A 92 4.95 21.32 2.27
CA VAL A 92 4.81 19.88 2.55
C VAL A 92 5.61 19.07 1.53
N SER A 93 5.50 19.37 0.24
CA SER A 93 6.25 18.67 -0.81
C SER A 93 7.77 18.76 -0.60
N HIS A 94 8.28 19.93 -0.22
CA HIS A 94 9.69 20.12 0.09
C HIS A 94 10.13 19.28 1.30
N ASN A 95 9.33 19.28 2.37
CA ASN A 95 9.59 18.50 3.57
C ASN A 95 9.56 16.98 3.28
N VAL A 96 8.60 16.50 2.49
CA VAL A 96 8.51 15.11 2.05
C VAL A 96 9.77 14.70 1.29
N LYS A 97 10.26 15.53 0.36
CA LYS A 97 11.51 15.25 -0.37
C LYS A 97 12.71 15.09 0.56
N LYS A 98 12.83 15.94 1.58
CA LYS A 98 13.91 15.88 2.57
C LYS A 98 13.83 14.60 3.42
N ILE A 99 12.64 14.24 3.88
CA ILE A 99 12.40 13.02 4.66
C ILE A 99 12.68 11.79 3.81
N PHE A 100 12.22 11.76 2.55
CA PHE A 100 12.47 10.67 1.62
C PHE A 100 13.96 10.47 1.33
N LYS A 101 14.72 11.56 1.14
CA LYS A 101 16.18 11.44 0.99
C LYS A 101 16.82 10.81 2.24
N LYS A 102 16.41 11.25 3.44
CA LYS A 102 16.91 10.68 4.70
C LYS A 102 16.57 9.19 4.83
N SER A 103 15.37 8.77 4.42
CA SER A 103 14.99 7.35 4.49
C SER A 103 15.78 6.48 3.50
N LEU A 104 16.08 6.99 2.30
CA LEU A 104 16.99 6.33 1.35
C LEU A 104 18.41 6.21 1.90
N ASP A 105 18.92 7.25 2.55
CA ASP A 105 20.26 7.23 3.15
C ASP A 105 20.35 6.21 4.30
N ILE A 106 19.34 6.13 5.15
CA ILE A 106 19.24 5.12 6.22
C ILE A 106 19.20 3.72 5.62
N ARG A 107 18.35 3.48 4.62
CA ARG A 107 18.26 2.17 3.96
C ARG A 107 19.59 1.78 3.32
N ARG A 108 20.25 2.71 2.64
CA ARG A 108 21.58 2.49 2.06
C ARG A 108 22.59 2.04 3.10
N GLN A 109 22.59 2.67 4.29
CA GLN A 109 23.47 2.29 5.41
C GLN A 109 23.14 0.90 5.95
N ILE A 110 21.86 0.60 6.21
CA ILE A 110 21.40 -0.72 6.71
C ILE A 110 21.81 -1.84 5.76
N LEU A 111 21.67 -1.62 4.45
CA LEU A 111 22.00 -2.62 3.42
C LEU A 111 23.50 -2.69 3.09
N GLY A 112 24.35 -1.89 3.74
CA GLY A 112 25.79 -1.85 3.48
C GLY A 112 26.16 -1.42 2.05
N LEU A 113 25.32 -0.60 1.40
CA LEU A 113 25.50 -0.22 -0.01
C LEU A 113 26.26 1.11 -0.16
N GLU A 114 27.15 1.19 -1.15
CA GLU A 114 27.75 2.47 -1.54
C GLU A 114 26.71 3.41 -2.18
N LYS A 115 25.84 2.85 -3.04
CA LYS A 115 24.75 3.56 -3.70
C LYS A 115 23.50 2.68 -3.75
N ILE A 116 22.36 3.27 -3.40
CA ILE A 116 21.05 2.65 -3.52
C ILE A 116 20.49 2.85 -4.93
N SER A 117 19.87 1.82 -5.50
CA SER A 117 19.21 1.85 -6.81
C SER A 117 17.72 1.53 -6.70
N HIS A 118 16.94 1.76 -7.75
CA HIS A 118 15.50 1.48 -7.77
C HIS A 118 15.15 0.03 -7.42
N PHE A 119 15.99 -0.92 -7.83
CA PHE A 119 15.81 -2.35 -7.50
C PHE A 119 16.18 -2.72 -6.07
N ASP A 120 16.72 -1.79 -5.27
CA ASP A 120 16.98 -2.00 -3.84
C ASP A 120 15.79 -1.53 -2.97
N MET A 121 14.76 -0.90 -3.55
CA MET A 121 13.64 -0.28 -2.82
C MET A 121 12.68 -1.29 -2.17
N TYR A 122 12.64 -2.51 -2.69
CA TYR A 122 11.71 -3.57 -2.25
C TYR A 122 12.34 -4.51 -1.21
N TYR A 123 13.66 -4.41 -0.98
CA TYR A 123 14.37 -5.23 0.00
C TYR A 123 14.70 -4.39 1.24
N PHE A 124 14.32 -4.90 2.41
CA PHE A 124 14.45 -4.21 3.70
C PHE A 124 15.52 -4.85 4.61
N GLY A 125 16.29 -5.81 4.11
CA GLY A 125 17.20 -6.65 4.91
C GLY A 125 16.59 -8.01 5.21
N GLU A 126 17.35 -8.92 5.81
CA GLU A 126 16.80 -10.18 6.31
C GLU A 126 15.90 -9.87 7.52
N HIS A 127 14.60 -10.12 7.40
CA HIS A 127 13.64 -9.93 8.48
C HIS A 127 12.81 -11.20 8.63
N LYS A 128 13.14 -11.99 9.65
CA LYS A 128 12.32 -13.14 10.05
C LYS A 128 11.21 -12.63 10.97
N SER A 129 10.18 -12.03 10.38
CA SER A 129 8.92 -11.80 11.10
C SER A 129 7.98 -12.96 10.80
N HIS A 130 7.64 -13.74 11.80
CA HIS A 130 6.51 -14.66 11.72
C HIS A 130 5.39 -14.14 12.62
N ILE A 131 4.31 -13.67 12.01
CA ILE A 131 3.14 -13.17 12.71
C ILE A 131 1.95 -13.99 12.21
N SER A 132 1.44 -14.89 13.03
CA SER A 132 0.24 -15.65 12.64
C SER A 132 -0.96 -14.72 12.53
N TYR A 133 -1.96 -15.10 11.73
CA TYR A 133 -3.19 -14.32 11.58
C TYR A 133 -3.88 -14.06 12.94
N LYS A 134 -3.86 -15.04 13.84
CA LYS A 134 -4.43 -14.92 15.19
C LYS A 134 -3.64 -13.94 16.07
N GLU A 135 -2.31 -13.91 15.94
CA GLU A 135 -1.48 -12.91 16.64
C GLU A 135 -1.73 -11.52 16.08
N ALA A 136 -1.86 -11.39 14.77
CA ALA A 136 -2.18 -10.12 14.12
C ALA A 136 -3.49 -9.52 14.63
N GLN A 137 -4.55 -10.32 14.80
CA GLN A 137 -5.81 -9.85 15.39
C GLN A 137 -5.62 -9.25 16.80
N LYS A 138 -4.79 -9.87 17.63
CA LYS A 138 -4.48 -9.36 18.98
C LYS A 138 -3.68 -8.06 18.92
N ILE A 139 -2.64 -8.03 18.08
CA ILE A 139 -1.79 -6.84 17.89
C ILE A 139 -2.64 -5.66 17.41
N ILE A 140 -3.50 -5.88 16.41
CA ILE A 140 -4.38 -4.85 15.87
C ILE A 140 -5.35 -4.35 16.94
N LYS A 141 -5.97 -5.24 17.72
CA LYS A 141 -6.90 -4.83 18.79
C LYS A 141 -6.21 -3.96 19.85
N GLU A 142 -4.98 -4.32 20.25
CA GLU A 142 -4.21 -3.51 21.20
C GLU A 142 -3.75 -2.17 20.62
N ALA A 143 -3.31 -2.16 19.35
CA ALA A 143 -2.88 -0.93 18.67
C ALA A 143 -4.04 0.08 18.56
N LEU A 144 -5.25 -0.42 18.31
CA LEU A 144 -6.43 0.41 18.04
C LEU A 144 -7.29 0.69 19.29
N LYS A 145 -6.88 0.23 20.48
CA LYS A 145 -7.68 0.36 21.72
C LYS A 145 -8.10 1.79 22.08
N HIS A 146 -7.30 2.77 21.66
CA HIS A 146 -7.52 4.18 21.94
C HIS A 146 -8.70 4.79 21.16
N PHE A 147 -9.23 4.10 20.13
CA PHE A 147 -10.41 4.55 19.39
C PHE A 147 -11.75 4.28 20.09
N GLY A 148 -11.72 3.62 21.26
CA GLY A 148 -12.91 3.44 22.10
C GLY A 148 -13.79 2.26 21.70
N GLU A 149 -14.80 2.00 22.53
CA GLU A 149 -15.63 0.79 22.48
C GLU A 149 -16.43 0.63 21.19
N GLU A 150 -16.89 1.74 20.59
CA GLU A 150 -17.64 1.68 19.33
C GLU A 150 -16.76 1.13 18.19
N TYR A 151 -15.55 1.67 18.04
CA TYR A 151 -14.60 1.22 17.02
C TYR A 151 -14.18 -0.23 17.26
N LEU A 152 -13.86 -0.58 18.52
CA LEU A 152 -13.47 -1.94 18.89
C LEU A 152 -14.61 -2.96 18.73
N GLY A 153 -15.86 -2.53 18.94
CA GLY A 153 -17.03 -3.35 18.69
C GLY A 153 -17.18 -3.73 17.21
N ILE A 154 -16.92 -2.79 16.30
CA ILE A 154 -16.92 -3.06 14.85
C ILE A 154 -15.75 -3.96 14.46
N LEU A 155 -14.56 -3.70 15.01
CA LEU A 155 -13.38 -4.54 14.82
C LEU A 155 -13.63 -5.99 15.26
N ASP A 156 -14.31 -6.19 16.38
CA ASP A 156 -14.66 -7.53 16.86
C ASP A 156 -15.64 -8.24 15.91
N LYS A 157 -16.58 -7.52 15.28
CA LYS A 157 -17.45 -8.09 14.23
C LYS A 157 -16.63 -8.50 13.01
N ILE A 158 -15.75 -7.62 12.52
CA ILE A 158 -14.84 -7.90 11.40
C ILE A 158 -14.11 -9.23 11.59
N PHE A 159 -13.58 -9.47 12.79
CA PHE A 159 -12.83 -10.69 13.10
C PHE A 159 -13.69 -11.93 13.36
N LYS A 160 -14.91 -11.79 13.88
CA LYS A 160 -15.76 -12.94 14.29
C LYS A 160 -16.77 -13.37 13.22
N GLU A 161 -17.19 -12.46 12.36
CA GLU A 161 -18.31 -12.68 11.43
C GLU A 161 -17.85 -12.99 9.99
N ASN A 162 -16.59 -13.41 9.80
CA ASN A 162 -16.01 -13.78 8.51
C ASN A 162 -16.02 -12.64 7.46
N TRP A 163 -15.82 -11.39 7.88
CA TRP A 163 -15.72 -10.27 6.93
C TRP A 163 -14.40 -10.27 6.17
N ILE A 164 -13.39 -11.02 6.64
CA ILE A 164 -12.05 -11.09 6.05
C ILE A 164 -11.86 -12.43 5.32
N HIS A 165 -11.61 -12.36 4.02
CA HIS A 165 -11.10 -13.48 3.23
C HIS A 165 -9.57 -13.36 3.14
N HIS A 166 -8.85 -14.05 4.03
CA HIS A 166 -7.38 -13.92 4.18
C HIS A 166 -6.57 -15.04 3.51
N GLU A 167 -7.18 -16.17 3.16
CA GLU A 167 -6.47 -17.31 2.55
C GLU A 167 -5.81 -16.90 1.23
N SER A 168 -4.54 -17.27 1.07
CA SER A 168 -3.72 -16.97 -0.11
C SER A 168 -4.02 -17.97 -1.22
N SER A 169 -4.17 -17.47 -2.44
CA SER A 169 -4.42 -18.29 -3.64
C SER A 169 -3.74 -17.69 -4.85
N SER A 170 -3.20 -18.52 -5.74
CA SER A 170 -2.57 -18.08 -6.99
C SER A 170 -3.53 -17.37 -7.95
N LEU A 171 -4.84 -17.55 -7.76
CA LEU A 171 -5.90 -16.89 -8.53
C LEU A 171 -6.30 -15.54 -7.93
N LYS A 172 -5.89 -15.24 -6.70
CA LYS A 172 -6.21 -14.00 -6.01
C LYS A 172 -5.23 -12.92 -6.46
N LYS A 173 -5.76 -11.74 -6.83
CA LYS A 173 -4.91 -10.59 -7.13
C LYS A 173 -4.09 -10.22 -5.90
N PHE A 174 -2.85 -9.77 -6.10
CA PHE A 174 -1.98 -9.24 -5.05
C PHE A 174 -2.58 -7.97 -4.42
N GLY A 175 -2.16 -7.68 -3.19
CA GLY A 175 -2.61 -6.55 -2.39
C GLY A 175 -3.74 -6.88 -1.40
N GLY A 176 -4.08 -5.88 -0.59
CA GLY A 176 -5.29 -5.81 0.23
C GLY A 176 -6.34 -4.95 -0.48
N ARG A 177 -7.61 -5.15 -0.11
CA ARG A 177 -8.70 -4.21 -0.46
C ARG A 177 -9.93 -4.48 0.39
N SER A 178 -10.61 -3.40 0.76
CA SER A 178 -11.91 -3.39 1.41
C SER A 178 -12.98 -2.90 0.43
N TYR A 179 -14.12 -3.58 0.44
CA TYR A 179 -15.28 -3.22 -0.38
C TYR A 179 -16.52 -3.24 0.49
N SER A 180 -17.41 -2.30 0.24
CA SER A 180 -18.72 -2.29 0.88
C SER A 180 -19.79 -1.79 -0.08
N SER A 181 -21.03 -2.17 0.19
CA SER A 181 -22.22 -1.65 -0.47
C SER A 181 -23.21 -1.21 0.59
N ILE A 182 -24.12 -0.31 0.24
CA ILE A 182 -25.25 0.10 1.08
C ILE A 182 -25.98 -1.15 1.60
N ASN A 183 -26.25 -1.17 2.91
CA ASN A 183 -26.89 -2.26 3.65
C ASN A 183 -26.11 -3.59 3.71
N THR A 184 -24.81 -3.59 3.39
CA THR A 184 -23.94 -4.75 3.56
C THR A 184 -22.74 -4.40 4.42
N HIS A 185 -22.34 -5.30 5.30
CA HIS A 185 -21.08 -5.12 6.01
C HIS A 185 -19.90 -5.10 5.01
N PRO A 186 -18.79 -4.41 5.31
CA PRO A 186 -17.62 -4.41 4.45
C PRO A 186 -17.00 -5.81 4.38
N TYR A 187 -16.38 -6.11 3.24
CA TYR A 187 -15.57 -7.29 3.00
C TYR A 187 -14.12 -6.89 2.77
N ILE A 188 -13.21 -7.58 3.45
CA ILE A 188 -11.76 -7.39 3.32
C ILE A 188 -11.17 -8.60 2.58
N ILE A 189 -10.41 -8.33 1.53
CA ILE A 189 -9.75 -9.34 0.71
C ILE A 189 -8.25 -9.10 0.77
N ILE A 190 -7.50 -10.03 1.36
CA ILE A 190 -6.03 -9.92 1.52
C ILE A 190 -5.35 -11.26 1.32
N ASN A 191 -4.09 -11.27 0.86
CA ASN A 191 -3.25 -12.47 0.86
C ASN A 191 -2.41 -12.47 2.14
N TRP A 192 -2.69 -13.38 3.07
CA TRP A 192 -1.95 -13.47 4.33
C TRP A 192 -0.70 -14.34 4.20
N ASN A 193 0.47 -13.76 4.45
CA ASN A 193 1.77 -14.42 4.32
C ASN A 193 2.48 -14.66 5.67
N ASN A 194 1.79 -14.42 6.79
CA ASN A 194 2.34 -14.52 8.15
C ASN A 194 3.57 -13.62 8.41
N ASP A 195 3.58 -12.42 7.84
CA ASP A 195 4.67 -11.45 7.95
C ASP A 195 4.15 -10.08 8.40
N ILE A 196 5.09 -9.17 8.69
CA ILE A 196 4.77 -7.80 9.09
C ILE A 196 4.04 -7.01 7.98
N ASP A 197 4.34 -7.28 6.72
CA ASP A 197 3.68 -6.64 5.58
C ASP A 197 2.19 -7.00 5.53
N SER A 198 1.85 -8.27 5.79
CA SER A 198 0.45 -8.72 5.89
C SER A 198 -0.27 -8.04 7.06
N LEU A 199 0.41 -7.84 8.19
CA LEU A 199 -0.14 -7.14 9.35
C LEU A 199 -0.48 -5.67 9.00
N PHE A 200 0.44 -4.96 8.34
CA PHE A 200 0.20 -3.57 7.89
C PHE A 200 -0.93 -3.49 6.87
N ALA A 201 -0.93 -4.38 5.88
CA ALA A 201 -2.00 -4.43 4.89
C ALA A 201 -3.36 -4.74 5.53
N LEU A 202 -3.43 -5.64 6.52
CA LEU A 202 -4.69 -5.95 7.20
C LEU A 202 -5.22 -4.75 8.00
N ILE A 203 -4.36 -4.09 8.78
CA ILE A 203 -4.80 -2.94 9.59
C ILE A 203 -5.20 -1.73 8.73
N HIS A 204 -4.55 -1.56 7.57
CA HIS A 204 -4.93 -0.59 6.54
C HIS A 204 -6.35 -0.85 6.06
N GLU A 205 -6.66 -2.06 5.58
CA GLU A 205 -7.99 -2.38 5.07
C GLU A 205 -9.07 -2.34 6.15
N ILE A 206 -8.73 -2.65 7.40
CA ILE A 206 -9.63 -2.47 8.54
C ILE A 206 -10.00 -1.00 8.72
N GLY A 207 -9.07 -0.07 8.52
CA GLY A 207 -9.35 1.38 8.61
C GLY A 207 -10.40 1.80 7.59
N GLY A 208 -10.25 1.36 6.34
CA GLY A 208 -11.25 1.58 5.30
C GLY A 208 -12.59 0.92 5.64
N ALA A 209 -12.58 -0.34 6.05
CA ALA A 209 -13.79 -1.10 6.38
C ALA A 209 -14.60 -0.47 7.53
N VAL A 210 -13.95 -0.11 8.65
CA VAL A 210 -14.64 0.52 9.79
C VAL A 210 -15.22 1.87 9.40
N SER A 211 -14.47 2.68 8.63
CA SER A 211 -14.93 3.98 8.17
C SER A 211 -16.17 3.88 7.28
N GLN A 212 -16.16 2.92 6.34
CA GLN A 212 -17.31 2.66 5.48
C GLN A 212 -18.51 2.14 6.30
N TYR A 213 -18.30 1.23 7.25
CA TYR A 213 -19.36 0.72 8.12
C TYR A 213 -20.04 1.85 8.91
N LEU A 214 -19.27 2.76 9.47
CA LEU A 214 -19.79 3.92 10.20
C LEU A 214 -20.55 4.87 9.26
N ALA A 215 -20.01 5.15 8.07
CA ALA A 215 -20.66 6.02 7.09
C ALA A 215 -22.02 5.48 6.66
N GLN A 216 -22.13 4.17 6.42
CA GLN A 216 -23.39 3.53 6.03
C GLN A 216 -24.48 3.62 7.11
N ASN A 217 -24.09 3.67 8.38
CA ASN A 217 -25.05 3.80 9.49
C ASN A 217 -25.58 5.24 9.67
N SER A 218 -25.15 6.20 8.85
CA SER A 218 -25.61 7.60 8.92
C SER A 218 -27.02 7.86 8.33
N CYS A 219 -27.76 6.82 7.97
CA CYS A 219 -29.15 6.86 7.45
C CYS A 219 -29.37 7.68 6.16
N SER A 220 -28.31 8.08 5.46
CA SER A 220 -28.39 8.84 4.20
C SER A 220 -27.59 8.16 3.10
N ILE A 221 -28.24 7.91 1.96
CA ILE A 221 -27.58 7.36 0.77
C ILE A 221 -26.48 8.29 0.23
N VAL A 222 -26.60 9.60 0.47
CA VAL A 222 -25.62 10.60 0.02
C VAL A 222 -24.38 10.61 0.92
N TYR A 223 -24.50 10.17 2.17
CA TYR A 223 -23.40 10.15 3.14
C TYR A 223 -22.86 8.75 3.42
N SER A 224 -23.47 7.71 2.85
CA SER A 224 -23.03 6.33 3.02
C SER A 224 -21.77 5.97 2.25
N GLU A 225 -21.39 6.77 1.25
CA GLU A 225 -20.14 6.60 0.51
C GLU A 225 -19.12 7.66 0.90
N LEU A 226 -17.95 7.21 1.37
CA LEU A 226 -16.82 8.08 1.66
C LEU A 226 -15.98 8.29 0.41
N SER A 227 -15.48 9.52 0.23
CA SER A 227 -14.43 9.80 -0.74
C SER A 227 -13.16 9.01 -0.42
N GLU A 228 -12.41 8.61 -1.44
CA GLU A 228 -11.14 7.87 -1.30
C GLU A 228 -10.19 8.52 -0.28
N ALA A 229 -10.03 9.85 -0.30
CA ALA A 229 -9.16 10.57 0.62
C ALA A 229 -9.53 10.38 2.11
N LYS A 230 -10.82 10.25 2.43
CA LYS A 230 -11.30 10.03 3.81
C LYS A 230 -11.04 8.58 4.25
N VAL A 231 -11.23 7.64 3.33
CA VAL A 231 -10.94 6.22 3.56
C VAL A 231 -9.44 6.05 3.82
N GLU A 232 -8.60 6.59 2.94
CA GLU A 232 -7.13 6.55 3.06
C GLU A 232 -6.62 7.23 4.32
N PHE A 233 -7.21 8.36 4.72
CA PHE A 233 -6.85 9.01 5.98
C PHE A 233 -7.02 8.05 7.17
N MET A 234 -8.12 7.32 7.23
CA MET A 234 -8.37 6.37 8.31
C MET A 234 -7.51 5.12 8.19
N SER A 235 -7.26 4.61 6.99
CA SER A 235 -6.33 3.50 6.76
C SER A 235 -4.90 3.83 7.20
N VAL A 236 -4.38 5.00 6.83
CA VAL A 236 -3.04 5.46 7.22
C VAL A 236 -2.97 5.80 8.72
N LEU A 237 -4.03 6.36 9.29
CA LEU A 237 -4.09 6.60 10.74
C LEU A 237 -3.99 5.28 11.53
N ASN A 238 -4.66 4.24 11.05
CA ASN A 238 -4.57 2.89 11.60
C ASN A 238 -3.15 2.31 11.53
N GLU A 239 -2.47 2.43 10.39
CA GLU A 239 -1.06 2.04 10.26
C GLU A 239 -0.13 2.83 11.19
N TYR A 240 -0.40 4.12 11.36
CA TYR A 240 0.35 4.97 12.28
C TYR A 240 0.18 4.49 13.73
N MET A 241 -1.05 4.16 14.14
CA MET A 241 -1.32 3.59 15.46
C MET A 241 -0.62 2.24 15.66
N LEU A 242 -0.61 1.39 14.64
CA LEU A 242 0.17 0.16 14.66
C LEU A 242 1.67 0.44 14.84
N SER A 243 2.22 1.35 14.05
CA SER A 243 3.64 1.72 14.11
C SER A 243 4.02 2.20 15.51
N LYS A 244 3.19 3.07 16.10
CA LYS A 244 3.35 3.55 17.47
C LYS A 244 3.33 2.40 18.47
N TYR A 245 2.34 1.52 18.38
CA TYR A 245 2.22 0.36 19.26
C TYR A 245 3.44 -0.56 19.19
N LEU A 246 3.92 -0.89 17.97
CA LEU A 246 5.08 -1.76 17.77
C LEU A 246 6.37 -1.13 18.32
N LEU A 247 6.54 0.18 18.18
CA LEU A 247 7.69 0.92 18.72
C LEU A 247 7.68 0.97 20.26
N GLU A 248 6.52 1.22 20.87
CA GLU A 248 6.38 1.33 22.33
C GLU A 248 6.54 -0.02 23.02
N ASN A 249 6.04 -1.10 22.41
CA ASN A 249 6.02 -2.42 23.03
C ASN A 249 7.27 -3.25 22.73
N ASN A 250 8.28 -2.68 22.06
CA ASN A 250 9.53 -3.37 21.74
C ASN A 250 9.25 -4.82 21.30
N VAL A 251 8.37 -5.02 20.31
CA VAL A 251 8.10 -6.37 19.78
C VAL A 251 9.39 -6.84 19.09
N LYS A 252 10.31 -7.35 19.91
CA LYS A 252 11.74 -7.58 19.69
C LYS A 252 12.05 -9.03 19.32
N GLU A 253 11.05 -9.78 18.87
CA GLU A 253 11.27 -11.07 18.18
C GLU A 253 11.16 -10.93 16.65
N ILE A 254 11.69 -9.83 16.13
CA ILE A 254 12.22 -9.78 14.77
C ILE A 254 13.68 -9.38 14.96
N ASP A 255 14.53 -10.38 14.80
CA ASP A 255 15.95 -10.40 15.14
C ASP A 255 16.69 -9.10 14.76
N ARG A 256 16.97 -8.26 15.76
CA ARG A 256 17.95 -7.16 15.69
C ARG A 256 19.27 -7.66 16.28
N ASN A 257 19.84 -8.71 15.70
CA ASN A 257 21.25 -8.99 15.85
C ASN A 257 22.02 -7.89 15.13
N GLU A 258 22.30 -6.80 15.87
CA GLU A 258 23.49 -5.95 15.84
C GLU A 258 23.11 -4.61 16.51
N ALA A 259 23.37 -4.53 17.81
CA ALA A 259 24.58 -3.89 18.31
C ALA A 259 24.51 -2.38 18.16
N PHE A 260 24.08 -1.73 19.25
CA PHE A 260 24.66 -0.44 19.60
C PHE A 260 26.18 -0.63 19.70
N ILE A 261 26.86 -0.36 18.58
CA ILE A 261 28.02 0.53 18.57
C ILE A 261 27.48 1.92 18.28
#